data_AF-A0A9D2XBH6-F1
#
_entry.id   AF-A0A9D2XBH6-F1
#
_cell.length_a   1.000
_cell.length_b   1.000
_cell.length_c   1.000
_cell.angle_alpha   90.00
_cell.angle_beta   90.00
_cell.angle_gamma   90.00
#
_symmetry.space_group_name_H-M   'P 1'
#
loop_
_entity.id
_entity.type
_entity.pdbx_description
1 polymer ?
#
loop_
_entity_poly.entity_id
_entity_poly.type
_entity_poly.pdbx_seq_one_letter_code
_entity_poly.pdbx_strand_id
1 'polypeptide(L)'
;MRGCGGKSSCDLDGAASLVTDAEDEPELPLDISPLPGHDAFTDLLQEDVSDINSPDPELEDPLLFLAEVALAPHGCRFVSSSSPEVKQTENLLLTFQRQLQQFLSKADELHDCLISGQGYVEKEAFSGAVSSLLYTCRPYFDYLETTARSTLTQYSHLSFDMRSKLLDFSQQLCEKLEQLVLTFSDHGLVSVDETEPNSISHFCIGQTHLDRLKLSGFRYCKPTPYLSQSKTGLYKRMRWNVERPHDKQQREEDDEDAEDKTHTDYYFLCYEDIPNAHAEAGGGRDGVTHGDVVRMWSIGQWVQVNPDPKTEDLEDWILCEVPEGSYRRLLCLGQDEPSSRTATDHLQQLLLSCQPD
;
A
#
# COMPACT_ATOMS: atom_id res chain seq x y z
N MET A 1 -36.45 -25.56 57.34
CA MET A 1 -37.14 -26.80 57.75
C MET A 1 -38.22 -27.11 56.71
N ARG A 2 -38.18 -28.32 56.12
CA ARG A 2 -39.26 -29.08 55.42
C ARG A 2 -40.03 -28.34 54.30
N GLY A 3 -40.20 -28.83 53.09
CA GLY A 3 -40.05 -30.18 52.52
C GLY A 3 -41.23 -30.46 51.58
N CYS A 4 -40.91 -30.94 50.38
CA CYS A 4 -41.64 -31.89 49.51
C CYS A 4 -43.06 -31.61 48.96
N GLY A 5 -43.21 -32.01 47.68
CA GLY A 5 -44.43 -32.52 47.04
C GLY A 5 -45.10 -31.52 46.11
N GLY A 6 -45.58 -31.83 44.91
CA GLY A 6 -45.88 -33.09 44.23
C GLY A 6 -46.75 -32.77 42.99
N LYS A 7 -46.76 -33.68 42.01
CA LYS A 7 -47.38 -33.62 40.68
C LYS A 7 -48.92 -33.48 40.65
N SER A 8 -49.46 -32.91 39.56
CA SER A 8 -50.68 -33.34 38.80
C SER A 8 -50.84 -32.40 37.59
N SER A 9 -50.61 -32.76 36.32
CA SER A 9 -51.43 -33.57 35.37
C SER A 9 -52.91 -33.19 35.34
N CYS A 10 -53.35 -32.69 34.17
CA CYS A 10 -54.62 -32.95 33.47
C CYS A 10 -54.47 -32.47 32.01
N ASP A 11 -54.45 -33.43 31.08
CA ASP A 11 -54.61 -33.27 29.64
C ASP A 11 -56.00 -32.70 29.27
N LEU A 12 -56.14 -32.13 28.08
CA LEU A 12 -57.19 -32.51 27.12
C LEU A 12 -56.98 -31.86 25.74
N ASP A 13 -56.99 -32.76 24.76
CA ASP A 13 -56.95 -32.59 23.30
C ASP A 13 -57.99 -31.65 22.71
N GLY A 14 -57.73 -31.18 21.48
CA GLY A 14 -58.77 -30.64 20.62
C GLY A 14 -58.26 -30.09 19.29
N ALA A 15 -57.97 -31.00 18.35
CA ALA A 15 -57.55 -30.73 16.98
C ALA A 15 -58.51 -29.83 16.17
N ALA A 16 -57.96 -28.98 15.31
CA ALA A 16 -58.58 -28.61 14.03
C ALA A 16 -57.50 -28.24 13.02
N SER A 17 -57.36 -29.13 12.03
CA SER A 17 -56.66 -28.95 10.76
C SER A 17 -57.21 -27.76 9.99
N LEU A 18 -56.32 -26.94 9.43
CA LEU A 18 -56.60 -26.18 8.20
C LEU A 18 -55.30 -26.07 7.40
N VAL A 19 -55.21 -27.02 6.47
CA VAL A 19 -54.37 -27.01 5.28
C VAL A 19 -54.78 -25.82 4.42
N THR A 20 -53.82 -24.97 4.06
CA THR A 20 -53.89 -24.20 2.81
C THR A 20 -52.50 -24.14 2.20
N ASP A 21 -52.48 -24.60 0.96
CA ASP A 21 -51.36 -24.72 0.03
C ASP A 21 -50.54 -23.43 -0.09
N ALA A 22 -49.22 -23.59 -0.05
CA ALA A 22 -48.28 -22.62 -0.61
C ALA A 22 -47.67 -23.29 -1.83
N GLU A 23 -47.90 -22.66 -2.98
CA GLU A 23 -47.49 -23.10 -4.30
C GLU A 23 -45.96 -23.21 -4.41
N ASP A 24 -45.54 -24.36 -4.94
CA ASP A 24 -44.21 -24.66 -5.48
C ASP A 24 -43.79 -23.59 -6.51
N GLU A 25 -42.64 -22.96 -6.28
CA GLU A 25 -41.81 -22.37 -7.33
C GLU A 25 -40.39 -22.96 -7.19
N PRO A 26 -39.79 -23.42 -8.30
CA PRO A 26 -38.73 -24.43 -8.27
C PRO A 26 -37.37 -23.89 -7.85
N GLU A 27 -36.73 -24.66 -6.96
CA GLU A 27 -35.30 -24.63 -6.68
C GLU A 27 -34.49 -24.77 -7.98
N LEU A 28 -33.79 -23.70 -8.37
CA LEU A 28 -32.73 -23.77 -9.37
C LEU A 28 -31.43 -24.19 -8.65
N PRO A 29 -30.75 -25.27 -9.08
CA PRO A 29 -29.46 -25.63 -8.52
C PRO A 29 -28.42 -24.60 -8.99
N LEU A 30 -27.95 -23.77 -8.08
CA LEU A 30 -26.70 -23.01 -8.27
C LEU A 30 -25.54 -23.99 -8.12
N ASP A 31 -25.18 -24.61 -9.24
CA ASP A 31 -23.90 -25.28 -9.43
C ASP A 31 -22.79 -24.22 -9.37
N ILE A 32 -22.30 -23.95 -8.15
CA ILE A 32 -21.06 -23.22 -7.92
C ILE A 32 -19.95 -24.27 -7.82
N SER A 33 -19.58 -24.81 -8.96
CA SER A 33 -18.31 -25.49 -9.13
C SER A 33 -17.17 -24.45 -9.22
N PRO A 34 -15.94 -24.82 -8.82
CA PRO A 34 -14.91 -23.87 -8.39
C PRO A 34 -14.25 -23.15 -9.55
N LEU A 35 -13.90 -21.87 -9.33
CA LEU A 35 -13.02 -21.10 -10.23
C LEU A 35 -11.75 -21.89 -10.59
N PRO A 36 -11.51 -22.18 -11.89
CA PRO A 36 -10.24 -22.72 -12.33
C PRO A 36 -9.17 -21.62 -12.29
N GLY A 37 -8.01 -21.99 -11.75
CA GLY A 37 -6.87 -21.10 -11.60
C GLY A 37 -6.24 -20.66 -12.93
N HIS A 38 -5.32 -19.70 -12.75
CA HIS A 38 -4.16 -19.39 -13.60
C HIS A 38 -3.98 -20.33 -14.81
N ASP A 39 -4.45 -19.90 -15.99
CA ASP A 39 -3.84 -20.15 -17.33
C ASP A 39 -4.82 -19.81 -18.48
N ALA A 40 -5.32 -18.56 -18.56
CA ALA A 40 -6.18 -18.13 -19.67
C ALA A 40 -6.03 -16.64 -20.06
N PHE A 41 -4.80 -16.15 -20.23
CA PHE A 41 -4.56 -14.77 -20.70
C PHE A 41 -3.58 -14.70 -21.89
N THR A 42 -3.74 -15.63 -22.82
CA THR A 42 -3.06 -15.65 -24.13
C THR A 42 -3.99 -16.32 -25.11
N ASP A 43 -4.91 -15.58 -25.73
CA ASP A 43 -5.49 -15.93 -27.06
C ASP A 43 -6.54 -14.92 -27.59
N LEU A 44 -6.32 -13.61 -27.40
CA LEU A 44 -7.16 -12.60 -28.06
C LEU A 44 -6.33 -11.37 -28.45
N LEU A 45 -5.37 -11.51 -29.35
CA LEU A 45 -4.92 -10.43 -30.25
C LEU A 45 -4.18 -11.03 -31.47
N GLN A 46 -4.93 -11.51 -32.46
CA GLN A 46 -4.39 -11.71 -33.80
C GLN A 46 -5.47 -11.39 -34.85
N GLU A 47 -5.16 -10.39 -35.69
CA GLU A 47 -5.84 -9.97 -36.93
C GLU A 47 -7.21 -9.28 -36.74
N ASP A 48 -7.49 -8.07 -37.23
CA ASP A 48 -7.18 -7.50 -38.54
C ASP A 48 -7.01 -5.96 -38.52
N VAL A 49 -6.09 -5.48 -39.35
CA VAL A 49 -5.93 -4.07 -39.73
C VAL A 49 -6.57 -3.85 -41.10
N SER A 50 -7.64 -3.07 -41.17
CA SER A 50 -7.99 -2.30 -42.39
C SER A 50 -9.10 -1.29 -42.11
N ASP A 51 -8.74 -0.01 -42.16
CA ASP A 51 -9.17 0.96 -43.18
C ASP A 51 -9.31 2.39 -42.65
N ILE A 52 -8.75 3.28 -43.46
CA ILE A 52 -8.53 4.71 -43.27
C ILE A 52 -9.84 5.48 -43.47
N ASN A 53 -10.16 6.39 -42.55
CA ASN A 53 -10.67 7.74 -42.86
C ASN A 53 -10.62 8.63 -41.61
N SER A 54 -9.81 9.68 -41.68
CA SER A 54 -9.93 10.92 -40.87
C SER A 54 -10.60 12.00 -41.75
N PRO A 55 -11.00 13.20 -41.26
CA PRO A 55 -10.72 13.79 -39.93
C PRO A 55 -11.93 14.45 -39.22
N ASP A 56 -11.81 14.69 -37.92
CA ASP A 56 -12.20 15.98 -37.31
C ASP A 56 -11.38 16.22 -36.02
N PRO A 57 -10.92 17.45 -35.72
CA PRO A 57 -10.02 17.74 -34.61
C PRO A 57 -10.81 18.32 -33.43
N GLU A 58 -11.41 17.49 -32.59
CA GLU A 58 -12.00 17.98 -31.35
C GLU A 58 -11.62 17.08 -30.16
N LEU A 59 -10.93 17.73 -29.22
CA LEU A 59 -10.70 17.34 -27.83
C LEU A 59 -9.93 16.01 -27.64
N GLU A 60 -8.60 16.13 -27.63
CA GLU A 60 -7.73 15.15 -26.98
C GLU A 60 -8.14 15.04 -25.51
N ASP A 61 -8.87 13.97 -25.19
CA ASP A 61 -9.24 13.59 -23.83
C ASP A 61 -7.95 13.26 -23.05
N PRO A 62 -7.60 13.99 -21.98
CA PRO A 62 -6.40 13.73 -21.19
C PRO A 62 -6.32 12.30 -20.64
N LEU A 63 -7.45 11.58 -20.61
CA LEU A 63 -7.55 10.21 -20.15
C LEU A 63 -7.04 9.16 -21.15
N LEU A 64 -7.06 9.46 -22.46
CA LEU A 64 -6.58 8.53 -23.49
C LEU A 64 -5.04 8.38 -23.48
N PHE A 65 -4.32 9.41 -23.05
CA PHE A 65 -2.86 9.39 -22.89
C PHE A 65 -2.39 8.46 -21.75
N LEU A 66 -3.26 8.06 -20.83
CA LEU A 66 -2.91 7.22 -19.68
C LEU A 66 -2.97 5.72 -20.00
N ALA A 67 -3.83 5.32 -20.93
CA ALA A 67 -4.00 3.92 -21.34
C ALA A 67 -2.75 3.34 -22.03
N GLU A 68 -2.00 4.17 -22.76
CA GLU A 68 -0.84 3.71 -23.56
C GLU A 68 0.41 3.39 -22.71
N VAL A 69 0.46 3.87 -21.46
CA VAL A 69 1.60 3.63 -20.54
C VAL A 69 1.39 2.39 -19.65
N ALA A 70 0.23 1.74 -19.72
CA ALA A 70 -0.10 0.55 -18.93
C ALA A 70 0.64 -0.74 -19.38
N LEU A 71 1.45 -0.69 -20.43
CA LEU A 71 2.24 -1.84 -20.86
C LEU A 71 3.53 -1.93 -20.04
N ALA A 72 3.45 -2.66 -18.91
CA ALA A 72 4.64 -3.16 -18.24
C ALA A 72 5.46 -4.04 -19.21
N PRO A 73 6.80 -4.05 -19.13
CA PRO A 73 7.60 -4.95 -19.95
C PRO A 73 7.19 -6.39 -19.67
N HIS A 74 6.70 -7.09 -20.70
CA HIS A 74 6.39 -8.52 -20.63
C HIS A 74 7.58 -9.27 -20.04
N GLY A 75 7.33 -10.05 -18.98
CA GLY A 75 8.34 -10.65 -18.13
C GLY A 75 9.52 -11.25 -18.90
N CYS A 76 10.72 -10.68 -18.70
CA CYS A 76 11.95 -11.30 -19.17
C CYS A 76 12.18 -12.60 -18.40
N ARG A 77 11.81 -13.75 -19.00
CA ARG A 77 12.36 -15.05 -18.60
C ARG A 77 13.87 -15.04 -18.86
N PHE A 78 14.66 -15.13 -17.80
CA PHE A 78 16.10 -15.36 -17.89
C PHE A 78 16.35 -16.78 -18.39
N VAL A 79 16.65 -16.94 -19.68
CA VAL A 79 17.21 -18.18 -20.20
C VAL A 79 18.71 -18.13 -19.98
N SER A 80 19.21 -18.99 -19.07
CA SER A 80 20.65 -19.16 -18.85
C SER A 80 21.33 -19.66 -20.13
N SER A 81 22.10 -18.79 -20.77
CA SER A 81 23.11 -19.20 -21.74
C SER A 81 24.36 -18.33 -21.58
N SER A 82 25.52 -18.98 -21.57
CA SER A 82 26.82 -18.42 -21.22
C SER A 82 27.28 -17.33 -22.21
N SER A 83 27.14 -16.06 -21.77
CA SER A 83 27.54 -14.75 -22.34
C SER A 83 26.80 -14.27 -23.61
N PRO A 84 25.92 -13.26 -23.45
CA PRO A 84 26.28 -11.83 -23.59
C PRO A 84 25.60 -10.93 -22.52
N GLU A 85 25.83 -11.21 -21.24
CA GLU A 85 25.05 -10.66 -20.11
C GLU A 85 25.22 -9.14 -19.87
N VAL A 86 26.37 -8.54 -20.21
CA VAL A 86 26.63 -7.09 -19.96
C VAL A 86 25.81 -6.20 -20.89
N LYS A 87 25.74 -6.52 -22.19
CA LYS A 87 24.94 -5.74 -23.15
C LYS A 87 23.44 -5.86 -22.86
N GLN A 88 23.01 -7.01 -22.37
CA GLN A 88 21.60 -7.25 -22.03
C GLN A 88 21.18 -6.47 -20.78
N THR A 89 22.05 -6.36 -19.78
CA THR A 89 21.80 -5.57 -18.56
C THR A 89 21.85 -4.06 -18.81
N GLU A 90 22.74 -3.57 -19.68
CA GLU A 90 22.77 -2.17 -20.12
C GLU A 90 21.49 -1.78 -20.91
N ASN A 91 21.04 -2.64 -21.83
CA ASN A 91 19.80 -2.41 -22.58
C ASN A 91 18.57 -2.39 -21.67
N LEU A 92 18.58 -3.22 -20.63
CA LEU A 92 17.52 -3.26 -19.62
C LEU A 92 17.50 -1.95 -18.81
N LEU A 93 18.65 -1.45 -18.37
CA LEU A 93 18.76 -0.19 -17.66
C LEU A 93 18.23 1.00 -18.49
N LEU A 94 18.60 1.06 -19.78
CA LEU A 94 18.09 2.09 -20.70
C LEU A 94 16.57 2.03 -20.85
N THR A 95 16.00 0.82 -20.83
CA THR A 95 14.55 0.64 -20.88
C THR A 95 13.88 1.22 -19.64
N PHE A 96 14.40 0.94 -18.43
CA PHE A 96 13.89 1.52 -17.21
C PHE A 96 14.06 3.04 -17.16
N GLN A 97 15.20 3.54 -17.62
CA GLN A 97 15.45 4.98 -17.65
C GLN A 97 14.45 5.68 -18.58
N ARG A 98 14.17 5.12 -19.77
CA ARG A 98 13.17 5.68 -20.69
C ARG A 98 11.78 5.71 -20.06
N GLN A 99 11.38 4.64 -19.38
CA GLN A 99 10.10 4.56 -18.71
C GLN A 99 10.01 5.57 -17.54
N LEU A 100 11.08 5.76 -16.77
CA LEU A 100 11.16 6.83 -15.77
C LEU A 100 10.90 8.19 -16.42
N GLN A 101 11.61 8.51 -17.51
CA GLN A 101 11.47 9.80 -18.19
C GLN A 101 10.04 10.04 -18.69
N GLN A 102 9.34 9.00 -19.14
CA GLN A 102 7.92 9.12 -19.51
C GLN A 102 7.05 9.50 -18.31
N PHE A 103 7.25 8.87 -17.14
CA PHE A 103 6.50 9.24 -15.93
C PHE A 103 6.83 10.65 -15.43
N LEU A 104 8.11 11.04 -15.48
CA LEU A 104 8.53 12.38 -15.10
C LEU A 104 7.91 13.43 -16.04
N SER A 105 7.93 13.21 -17.36
CA SER A 105 7.29 14.09 -18.36
C SER A 105 5.80 14.24 -18.09
N LYS A 106 5.10 13.14 -17.80
CA LYS A 106 3.66 13.19 -17.46
C LYS A 106 3.37 14.00 -16.20
N ALA A 107 4.21 13.88 -15.18
CA ALA A 107 4.09 14.70 -13.98
C ALA A 107 4.35 16.19 -14.29
N ASP A 108 5.33 16.49 -15.14
CA ASP A 108 5.61 17.85 -15.62
C ASP A 108 4.45 18.43 -16.43
N GLU A 109 3.87 17.66 -17.36
CA GLU A 109 2.71 18.06 -18.17
C GLU A 109 1.50 18.40 -17.29
N LEU A 110 1.20 17.59 -16.28
CA LEU A 110 0.13 17.88 -15.31
C LEU A 110 0.40 19.17 -14.53
N HIS A 111 1.65 19.37 -14.11
CA HIS A 111 2.06 20.59 -13.41
C HIS A 111 1.97 21.83 -14.33
N ASP A 112 2.35 21.71 -15.60
CA ASP A 112 2.26 22.79 -16.58
C ASP A 112 0.79 23.13 -16.90
N CYS A 113 -0.09 22.14 -17.01
CA CYS A 113 -1.54 22.35 -17.16
C CYS A 113 -2.14 23.11 -15.97
N LEU A 114 -1.63 22.87 -14.75
CA LEU A 114 -2.03 23.60 -13.56
C LEU A 114 -1.62 25.08 -13.64
N ILE A 115 -0.37 25.36 -14.05
CA ILE A 115 0.17 26.72 -14.13
C ILE A 115 -0.44 27.51 -15.30
N SER A 116 -0.65 26.86 -16.44
CA SER A 116 -1.18 27.49 -17.66
C SER A 116 -2.63 27.96 -17.49
N GLY A 117 -3.31 27.52 -16.42
CA GLY A 117 -4.69 27.90 -16.11
C GLY A 117 -5.65 27.43 -17.20
N GLN A 118 -5.33 26.33 -17.88
CA GLN A 118 -6.16 25.75 -18.94
C GLN A 118 -7.58 25.58 -18.38
N GLY A 119 -8.51 26.33 -18.98
CA GLY A 119 -9.65 26.93 -18.29
C GLY A 119 -10.56 25.97 -17.55
N TYR A 120 -11.01 26.38 -16.36
CA TYR A 120 -12.08 25.76 -15.56
C TYR A 120 -12.14 24.22 -15.66
N VAL A 121 -10.99 23.55 -15.64
CA VAL A 121 -10.96 22.09 -15.57
C VAL A 121 -11.52 21.73 -14.20
N GLU A 122 -12.55 20.89 -14.22
CA GLU A 122 -13.22 20.41 -13.00
C GLU A 122 -12.16 19.79 -12.07
N LYS A 123 -12.20 20.18 -10.80
CA LYS A 123 -11.29 19.71 -9.74
C LYS A 123 -11.16 18.19 -9.75
N GLU A 124 -12.26 17.53 -10.05
CA GLU A 124 -12.43 16.09 -10.20
C GLU A 124 -11.55 15.51 -11.30
N ALA A 125 -11.42 16.19 -12.45
CA ALA A 125 -10.58 15.73 -13.57
C ALA A 125 -9.09 15.77 -13.21
N PHE A 126 -8.63 16.84 -12.54
CA PHE A 126 -7.25 16.92 -12.05
C PHE A 126 -6.96 15.89 -10.96
N SER A 127 -7.87 15.73 -9.99
CA SER A 127 -7.75 14.71 -8.95
C SER A 127 -7.71 13.30 -9.55
N GLY A 128 -8.55 13.04 -10.56
CA GLY A 128 -8.57 11.78 -11.32
C GLY A 128 -7.26 11.54 -12.07
N ALA A 129 -6.72 12.56 -12.75
CA ALA A 129 -5.47 12.46 -13.49
C ALA A 129 -4.27 12.17 -12.58
N VAL A 130 -4.16 12.87 -11.44
CA VAL A 130 -3.11 12.62 -10.44
C VAL A 130 -3.25 11.20 -9.87
N SER A 131 -4.46 10.79 -9.49
CA SER A 131 -4.73 9.45 -8.96
C SER A 131 -4.38 8.36 -9.98
N SER A 132 -4.73 8.57 -11.25
CA SER A 132 -4.42 7.64 -12.33
C SER A 132 -2.92 7.55 -12.56
N LEU A 133 -2.19 8.67 -12.56
CA LEU A 133 -0.72 8.65 -12.71
C LEU A 133 -0.08 7.83 -11.57
N LEU A 134 -0.48 8.09 -10.32
CA LEU A 134 0.00 7.33 -9.16
C LEU A 134 -0.28 5.83 -9.29
N TYR A 135 -1.46 5.46 -9.81
CA TYR A 135 -1.83 4.07 -10.06
C TYR A 135 -0.96 3.44 -11.16
N THR A 136 -0.78 4.12 -12.29
CA THR A 136 0.03 3.64 -13.42
C THR A 136 1.52 3.50 -13.08
N CYS A 137 2.03 4.28 -12.11
CA CYS A 137 3.40 4.15 -11.64
C CYS A 137 3.64 2.89 -10.77
N ARG A 138 2.60 2.26 -10.19
CA ARG A 138 2.77 1.15 -9.23
C ARG A 138 3.56 -0.03 -9.79
N PRO A 139 3.25 -0.58 -10.99
CA PRO A 139 4.00 -1.72 -11.53
C PRO A 139 5.48 -1.39 -11.79
N TYR A 140 5.77 -0.13 -12.11
CA TYR A 140 7.15 0.32 -12.30
C TYR A 140 7.91 0.34 -10.97
N PHE A 141 7.31 0.89 -9.91
CA PHE A 141 7.87 0.79 -8.56
C PHE A 141 8.10 -0.65 -8.14
N ASP A 142 7.07 -1.51 -8.26
CA ASP A 142 7.17 -2.93 -7.90
C ASP A 142 8.33 -3.62 -8.62
N TYR A 143 8.47 -3.35 -9.92
CA TYR A 143 9.54 -3.95 -10.70
C TYR A 143 10.93 -3.48 -10.25
N LEU A 144 11.13 -2.16 -10.05
CA LEU A 144 12.41 -1.61 -9.59
C LEU A 144 12.78 -2.17 -8.21
N GLU A 145 11.84 -2.10 -7.26
CA GLU A 145 12.02 -2.50 -5.86
C GLU A 145 12.23 -4.01 -5.71
N THR A 146 11.44 -4.82 -6.41
CA THR A 146 11.60 -6.29 -6.42
C THR A 146 12.94 -6.67 -7.03
N THR A 147 13.30 -6.10 -8.18
CA THR A 147 14.53 -6.45 -8.90
C THR A 147 15.78 -6.02 -8.11
N ALA A 148 15.73 -4.87 -7.46
CA ALA A 148 16.88 -4.33 -6.75
C ALA A 148 17.09 -4.92 -5.35
N ARG A 149 16.01 -5.27 -4.64
CA ARG A 149 16.08 -5.68 -3.22
C ARG A 149 15.73 -7.14 -2.94
N SER A 150 15.06 -7.85 -3.84
CA SER A 150 14.59 -9.20 -3.50
C SER A 150 15.76 -10.19 -3.38
N THR A 151 15.68 -11.06 -2.37
CA THR A 151 16.65 -12.14 -2.15
C THR A 151 16.40 -13.36 -3.04
N LEU A 152 15.40 -13.29 -3.93
CA LEU A 152 15.07 -14.36 -4.87
C LEU A 152 16.26 -14.66 -5.80
N THR A 153 16.55 -15.96 -5.97
CA THR A 153 17.71 -16.46 -6.74
C THR A 153 17.77 -15.91 -8.16
N GLN A 154 16.62 -15.60 -8.76
CA GLN A 154 16.49 -15.02 -10.11
C GLN A 154 17.13 -13.62 -10.27
N TYR A 155 17.37 -12.89 -9.18
CA TYR A 155 17.97 -11.55 -9.18
C TYR A 155 19.39 -11.51 -8.58
N SER A 156 19.92 -12.68 -8.21
CA SER A 156 21.24 -12.81 -7.56
C SER A 156 22.40 -12.34 -8.45
N HIS A 157 22.24 -12.42 -9.77
CA HIS A 157 23.26 -12.08 -10.77
C HIS A 157 23.42 -10.57 -11.07
N LEU A 158 22.52 -9.71 -10.56
CA LEU A 158 22.60 -8.27 -10.79
C LEU A 158 23.77 -7.65 -10.02
N SER A 159 24.53 -6.77 -10.69
CA SER A 159 25.61 -6.02 -10.05
C SER A 159 25.07 -5.02 -9.02
N PHE A 160 25.91 -4.69 -8.04
CA PHE A 160 25.58 -3.66 -7.04
C PHE A 160 25.23 -2.32 -7.70
N ASP A 161 25.99 -1.90 -8.71
CA ASP A 161 25.76 -0.65 -9.43
C ASP A 161 24.39 -0.64 -10.13
N MET A 162 24.00 -1.76 -10.72
CA MET A 162 22.70 -1.90 -11.37
C MET A 162 21.57 -1.79 -10.34
N ARG A 163 21.65 -2.53 -9.23
CA ARG A 163 20.67 -2.42 -8.14
C ARG A 163 20.58 -0.99 -7.65
N SER A 164 21.71 -0.34 -7.35
CA SER A 164 21.73 1.05 -6.91
C SER A 164 21.02 1.98 -7.88
N LYS A 165 21.27 1.87 -9.19
CA LYS A 165 20.60 2.72 -10.19
C LYS A 165 19.09 2.51 -10.26
N LEU A 166 18.62 1.27 -10.12
CA LEU A 166 17.18 0.99 -10.06
C LEU A 166 16.54 1.66 -8.83
N LEU A 167 17.25 1.67 -7.70
CA LEU A 167 16.80 2.36 -6.49
C LEU A 167 16.82 3.88 -6.65
N ASP A 168 17.79 4.42 -7.36
CA ASP A 168 17.85 5.84 -7.68
C ASP A 168 16.70 6.25 -8.60
N PHE A 169 16.26 5.39 -9.52
CA PHE A 169 15.06 5.63 -10.33
C PHE A 169 13.78 5.61 -9.49
N SER A 170 13.65 4.64 -8.58
CA SER A 170 12.53 4.56 -7.64
C SER A 170 12.45 5.83 -6.79
N GLN A 171 13.58 6.26 -6.23
CA GLN A 171 13.67 7.47 -5.41
C GLN A 171 13.30 8.74 -6.20
N GLN A 172 13.83 8.90 -7.42
CA GLN A 172 13.50 10.05 -8.28
C GLN A 172 12.00 10.14 -8.59
N LEU A 173 11.36 9.02 -8.94
CA LEU A 173 9.94 8.99 -9.22
C LEU A 173 9.12 9.29 -7.95
N CYS A 174 9.51 8.71 -6.81
CA CYS A 174 8.88 8.94 -5.51
C CYS A 174 8.84 10.44 -5.18
N GLU A 175 9.98 11.13 -5.28
CA GLU A 175 10.09 12.57 -5.01
C GLU A 175 9.27 13.41 -5.97
N LYS A 176 9.29 13.09 -7.26
CA LYS A 176 8.52 13.83 -8.28
C LYS A 176 7.01 13.72 -8.04
N LEU A 177 6.52 12.52 -7.76
CA LEU A 177 5.10 12.28 -7.48
C LEU A 177 4.66 12.94 -6.17
N GLU A 178 5.51 12.90 -5.14
CA GLU A 178 5.25 13.59 -3.88
C GLU A 178 5.10 15.10 -4.10
N GLN A 179 6.04 15.72 -4.83
CA GLN A 179 5.98 17.14 -5.18
C GLN A 179 4.73 17.49 -5.99
N LEU A 180 4.35 16.64 -6.95
CA LEU A 180 3.14 16.82 -7.75
C LEU A 180 1.89 16.86 -6.85
N VAL A 181 1.70 15.85 -5.99
CA VAL A 181 0.53 15.77 -5.11
C VAL A 181 0.47 16.95 -4.14
N LEU A 182 1.60 17.34 -3.55
CA LEU A 182 1.66 18.49 -2.65
C LEU A 182 1.30 19.80 -3.37
N THR A 183 1.82 20.01 -4.57
CA THR A 183 1.48 21.19 -5.38
C THR A 183 -0.01 21.26 -5.64
N PHE A 184 -0.62 20.16 -6.09
CA PHE A 184 -2.06 20.10 -6.36
C PHE A 184 -2.89 20.29 -5.07
N SER A 185 -2.38 19.84 -3.93
CA SER A 185 -3.01 20.05 -2.63
C SER A 185 -2.98 21.52 -2.23
N ASP A 186 -1.87 22.23 -2.46
CA ASP A 186 -1.73 23.65 -2.17
C ASP A 186 -2.68 24.51 -3.02
N HIS A 187 -3.02 24.05 -4.22
CA HIS A 187 -4.05 24.64 -5.08
C HIS A 187 -5.48 24.19 -4.75
N GLY A 188 -5.68 23.36 -3.72
CA GLY A 188 -7.00 22.90 -3.27
C GLY A 188 -7.69 21.91 -4.22
N LEU A 189 -6.94 21.33 -5.16
CA LEU A 189 -7.47 20.38 -6.15
C LEU A 189 -7.53 18.95 -5.62
N VAL A 190 -6.57 18.56 -4.78
CA VAL A 190 -6.56 17.27 -4.10
C VAL A 190 -6.48 17.49 -2.59
N SER A 191 -6.98 16.53 -1.83
CA SER A 191 -6.77 16.49 -0.39
C SER A 191 -5.72 15.46 -0.05
N VAL A 192 -4.90 15.76 0.95
CA VAL A 192 -3.90 14.83 1.51
C VAL A 192 -4.22 14.47 2.97
N ASP A 193 -5.44 14.77 3.43
CA ASP A 193 -5.93 14.44 4.76
C ASP A 193 -6.49 13.01 4.81
N GLU A 194 -5.84 12.12 5.57
CA GLU A 194 -6.27 10.72 5.72
C GLU A 194 -7.71 10.55 6.24
N THR A 195 -8.30 11.56 6.85
CA THR A 195 -9.69 11.50 7.33
C THR A 195 -10.73 11.69 6.22
N GLU A 196 -10.32 12.18 5.04
CA GLU A 196 -11.22 12.42 3.93
C GLU A 196 -11.28 11.20 2.97
N PRO A 197 -12.49 10.77 2.54
CA PRO A 197 -12.72 9.51 1.83
C PRO A 197 -12.14 9.45 0.40
N ASN A 198 -11.65 10.56 -0.16
CA ASN A 198 -11.01 10.61 -1.48
C ASN A 198 -9.62 11.27 -1.43
N SER A 199 -8.97 11.22 -0.28
CA SER A 199 -7.64 11.81 -0.12
C SER A 199 -6.56 11.00 -0.81
N ILE A 200 -5.56 11.72 -1.34
CA ILE A 200 -4.29 11.20 -1.83
C ILE A 200 -3.24 11.41 -0.74
N SER A 201 -3.51 10.86 0.45
CA SER A 201 -2.63 11.01 1.61
C SER A 201 -1.30 10.26 1.48
N HIS A 202 -1.30 9.16 0.72
CA HIS A 202 -0.14 8.31 0.48
C HIS A 202 -0.25 7.56 -0.84
N PHE A 203 0.87 7.05 -1.34
CA PHE A 203 0.92 6.19 -2.51
C PHE A 203 1.91 5.03 -2.31
N CYS A 204 1.69 3.93 -3.06
CA CYS A 204 2.58 2.77 -3.05
C CYS A 204 3.89 3.12 -3.75
N ILE A 205 5.01 2.79 -3.12
CA ILE A 205 6.35 2.96 -3.69
C ILE A 205 7.04 1.64 -3.98
N GLY A 206 6.25 0.57 -4.06
CA GLY A 206 6.65 -0.73 -4.58
C GLY A 206 6.67 -1.84 -3.53
N GLN A 207 6.88 -3.05 -4.05
CA GLN A 207 6.94 -4.29 -3.29
C GLN A 207 8.26 -5.01 -3.48
N THR A 208 8.67 -5.78 -2.47
CA THR A 208 9.89 -6.59 -2.51
C THR A 208 9.77 -7.84 -1.64
N HIS A 209 10.56 -8.86 -1.94
CA HIS A 209 10.57 -10.12 -1.21
C HIS A 209 11.86 -10.27 -0.41
N LEU A 210 11.72 -10.41 0.90
CA LEU A 210 12.82 -10.64 1.83
C LEU A 210 12.68 -12.05 2.41
N ASP A 211 13.34 -13.01 1.78
CA ASP A 211 13.18 -14.44 2.08
C ASP A 211 11.70 -14.87 1.95
N ARG A 212 11.03 -15.28 3.04
CA ARG A 212 9.60 -15.61 3.04
C ARG A 212 8.69 -14.41 3.22
N LEU A 213 9.24 -13.23 3.52
CA LEU A 213 8.46 -12.02 3.80
C LEU A 213 8.15 -11.28 2.51
N LYS A 214 6.90 -10.83 2.34
CA LYS A 214 6.54 -9.86 1.31
C LYS A 214 6.36 -8.48 1.94
N LEU A 215 7.11 -7.51 1.44
CA LEU A 215 7.11 -6.14 1.92
C LEU A 215 6.43 -5.24 0.89
N SER A 216 5.47 -4.42 1.32
CA SER A 216 4.87 -3.35 0.50
C SER A 216 5.11 -2.00 1.15
N GLY A 217 5.77 -1.07 0.44
CA GLY A 217 6.10 0.26 0.94
C GLY A 217 5.11 1.33 0.47
N PHE A 218 4.77 2.26 1.37
CA PHE A 218 3.89 3.39 1.10
C PHE A 218 4.50 4.69 1.62
N ARG A 219 4.54 5.73 0.78
CA ARG A 219 5.04 7.06 1.14
C ARG A 219 3.87 7.98 1.42
N TYR A 220 3.90 8.64 2.57
CA TYR A 220 2.94 9.70 2.89
C TYR A 220 3.37 11.01 2.25
N CYS A 221 2.42 11.69 1.58
CA CYS A 221 2.69 12.92 0.83
C CYS A 221 3.15 14.05 1.74
N LYS A 222 2.62 14.11 2.97
CA LYS A 222 3.07 14.99 4.05
C LYS A 222 3.20 14.19 5.35
N PRO A 223 3.94 14.68 6.35
CA PRO A 223 3.85 14.14 7.69
C PRO A 223 2.42 14.17 8.22
N THR A 224 1.93 13.01 8.64
CA THR A 224 0.56 12.85 9.15
C THR A 224 0.61 12.33 10.59
N PRO A 225 -0.30 12.75 11.49
CA PRO A 225 -0.36 12.18 12.83
C PRO A 225 -0.37 10.65 12.81
N TYR A 226 0.40 10.03 13.69
CA TYR A 226 0.52 8.57 13.75
C TYR A 226 -0.84 7.90 14.03
N LEU A 227 -1.63 8.50 14.92
CA LEU A 227 -3.03 8.13 15.18
C LEU A 227 -3.94 9.29 14.78
N SER A 228 -5.09 8.97 14.19
CA SER A 228 -6.07 9.96 13.73
C SER A 228 -6.76 10.70 14.87
N GLN A 229 -7.01 10.03 16.00
CA GLN A 229 -7.79 10.59 17.13
C GLN A 229 -6.93 11.07 18.31
N SER A 230 -5.69 10.58 18.43
CA SER A 230 -4.84 10.81 19.61
C SER A 230 -3.61 11.65 19.28
N LYS A 231 -3.39 12.73 20.04
CA LYS A 231 -2.19 13.56 19.93
C LYS A 231 -1.01 12.86 20.60
N THR A 232 -0.33 12.00 19.86
CA THR A 232 0.87 11.28 20.34
C THR A 232 2.14 12.11 20.24
N GLY A 233 2.14 13.20 19.46
CA GLY A 233 3.36 13.93 19.08
C GLY A 233 4.23 13.20 18.05
N LEU A 234 3.79 12.02 17.58
CA LEU A 234 4.42 11.26 16.53
C LEU A 234 3.74 11.52 15.19
N TYR A 235 4.56 11.72 14.15
CA TYR A 235 4.10 11.92 12.79
C TYR A 235 4.71 10.86 11.87
N LYS A 236 3.87 10.12 11.16
CA LYS A 236 4.29 9.10 10.19
C LYS A 236 4.61 9.74 8.85
N ARG A 237 5.63 9.18 8.20
CA ARG A 237 6.13 9.59 6.88
C ARG A 237 6.16 8.44 5.87
N MET A 238 6.26 7.21 6.37
CA MET A 238 6.26 6.02 5.55
C MET A 238 5.62 4.86 6.30
N ARG A 239 4.96 3.95 5.58
CA ARG A 239 4.42 2.69 6.10
C ARG A 239 4.98 1.53 5.29
N TRP A 240 5.28 0.43 5.96
CA TRP A 240 5.51 -0.86 5.33
C TRP A 240 4.52 -1.88 5.86
N ASN A 241 3.94 -2.64 4.96
CA ASN A 241 3.18 -3.84 5.28
C ASN A 241 4.12 -5.03 5.11
N VAL A 242 4.28 -5.84 6.14
CA VAL A 242 5.14 -7.04 6.14
C VAL A 242 4.24 -8.25 6.29
N GLU A 243 3.96 -8.89 5.16
CA GLU A 243 3.17 -10.11 5.07
C GLU A 243 4.07 -11.32 5.41
N ARG A 244 3.63 -12.11 6.38
CA ARG A 244 4.25 -13.39 6.75
C ARG A 244 3.36 -14.54 6.31
N PRO A 245 3.89 -15.50 5.53
CA PRO A 245 3.19 -16.74 5.26
C PRO A 245 3.06 -17.52 6.57
N HIS A 246 1.89 -18.10 6.82
CA HIS A 246 1.69 -18.99 7.96
C HIS A 246 2.50 -20.27 7.74
N ASP A 247 3.33 -20.67 8.71
CA ASP A 247 4.03 -21.94 8.61
C ASP A 247 3.02 -23.09 8.71
N LYS A 248 2.98 -23.94 7.68
CA LYS A 248 2.08 -25.10 7.59
C LYS A 248 2.44 -26.23 8.58
N GLN A 249 3.48 -26.06 9.41
CA GLN A 249 4.03 -27.12 10.28
C GLN A 249 3.36 -27.23 11.66
N GLN A 250 2.46 -26.31 12.03
CA GLN A 250 1.65 -26.38 13.26
C GLN A 250 0.19 -26.76 12.98
N ARG A 251 -0.06 -27.62 11.99
CA ARG A 251 -1.37 -28.27 11.86
C ARG A 251 -1.40 -29.47 12.79
N GLU A 252 -2.08 -29.33 13.92
CA GLU A 252 -2.86 -30.46 14.42
C GLU A 252 -3.96 -30.69 13.37
N GLU A 253 -4.02 -31.92 12.87
CA GLU A 253 -4.98 -32.37 11.88
C GLU A 253 -6.39 -32.11 12.43
N ASP A 254 -7.13 -31.11 11.92
CA ASP A 254 -8.61 -31.09 11.88
C ASP A 254 -9.25 -29.78 11.33
N ASP A 255 -8.51 -28.72 10.99
CA ASP A 255 -9.13 -27.53 10.35
C ASP A 255 -8.93 -27.54 8.81
N GLU A 256 -9.84 -28.21 8.10
CA GLU A 256 -9.95 -28.15 6.63
C GLU A 256 -10.47 -26.78 6.11
N ASP A 257 -10.98 -25.92 6.99
CA ASP A 257 -11.55 -24.59 6.68
C ASP A 257 -10.68 -23.39 7.13
N ALA A 258 -9.46 -23.62 7.60
CA ALA A 258 -8.53 -22.53 7.90
C ALA A 258 -7.99 -21.92 6.60
N GLU A 259 -8.68 -20.91 6.08
CA GLU A 259 -8.13 -19.95 5.11
C GLU A 259 -6.66 -19.66 5.45
N ASP A 260 -5.79 -19.67 4.44
CA ASP A 260 -4.36 -19.40 4.54
C ASP A 260 -4.14 -17.94 5.03
N LYS A 261 -4.38 -17.69 6.33
CA LYS A 261 -4.39 -16.35 6.93
C LYS A 261 -2.95 -15.87 7.02
N THR A 262 -2.54 -15.15 5.99
CA THR A 262 -1.29 -14.37 5.98
C THR A 262 -1.37 -13.31 7.07
N HIS A 263 -0.41 -13.34 8.00
CA HIS A 263 -0.34 -12.35 9.07
C HIS A 263 0.44 -11.13 8.56
N THR A 264 -0.16 -9.94 8.68
CA THR A 264 0.47 -8.69 8.26
C THR A 264 0.88 -7.85 9.46
N ASP A 265 2.18 -7.59 9.59
CA ASP A 265 2.69 -6.58 10.51
C ASP A 265 2.80 -5.22 9.82
N TYR A 266 2.53 -4.15 10.56
CA TYR A 266 2.69 -2.78 10.07
C TYR A 266 3.88 -2.09 10.74
N TYR A 267 4.77 -1.54 9.92
CA TYR A 267 5.91 -0.76 10.36
C TYR A 267 5.79 0.67 9.83
N PHE A 268 6.32 1.63 10.57
CA PHE A 268 6.23 3.04 10.25
C PHE A 268 7.56 3.75 10.47
N LEU A 269 7.91 4.60 9.50
CA LEU A 269 8.89 5.67 9.69
C LEU A 269 8.15 6.85 10.27
N CYS A 270 8.54 7.25 11.47
CA CYS A 270 7.95 8.40 12.16
C CYS A 270 9.03 9.39 12.56
N TYR A 271 8.62 10.64 12.78
CA TYR A 271 9.38 11.56 13.59
C TYR A 271 8.58 12.02 14.81
N GLU A 272 9.31 12.52 15.80
CA GLU A 272 8.81 13.28 16.93
C GLU A 272 9.68 14.52 17.12
N ASP A 273 9.08 15.62 17.58
CA ASP A 273 9.82 16.84 17.92
C ASP A 273 10.12 16.83 19.43
N ILE A 274 11.40 16.66 19.80
CA ILE A 274 11.85 16.51 21.19
C ILE A 274 12.45 17.84 21.68
N PRO A 275 12.16 18.31 22.91
CA PRO A 275 12.80 19.50 23.47
C PRO A 275 14.33 19.40 23.47
N ASN A 276 15.02 20.42 22.93
CA ASN A 276 16.47 20.49 22.94
C ASN A 276 16.99 20.78 24.36
N ALA A 277 17.61 19.78 24.99
CA ALA A 277 18.22 19.92 26.32
C ALA A 277 19.43 20.87 26.36
N HIS A 278 19.98 21.25 25.20
CA HIS A 278 21.15 22.13 25.06
C HIS A 278 20.79 23.57 24.65
N ALA A 279 19.50 23.91 24.54
CA ALA A 279 19.08 25.29 24.38
C ALA A 279 19.50 26.05 25.65
N GLU A 280 20.55 26.85 25.54
CA GLU A 280 21.08 27.60 26.68
C GLU A 280 19.94 28.35 27.37
N ALA A 281 19.84 28.20 28.69
CA ALA A 281 19.07 29.09 29.56
C ALA A 281 19.75 30.48 29.61
N GLY A 282 19.95 31.09 28.44
CA GLY A 282 20.51 32.42 28.24
C GLY A 282 19.38 33.44 28.29
N GLY A 283 19.20 34.05 29.46
CA GLY A 283 18.15 35.03 29.69
C GLY A 283 18.17 36.21 28.72
N GLY A 284 16.98 36.58 28.25
CA GLY A 284 16.76 37.78 27.45
C GLY A 284 15.28 37.97 27.19
N ARG A 285 14.74 39.09 27.65
CA ARG A 285 13.34 39.48 27.66
C ARG A 285 12.83 39.77 26.23
N ASP A 286 11.55 39.48 26.00
CA ASP A 286 10.73 39.72 24.80
C ASP A 286 10.86 38.77 23.60
N GLY A 287 9.74 38.09 23.30
CA GLY A 287 9.50 37.30 22.11
C GLY A 287 9.22 35.83 22.43
N VAL A 288 8.07 35.32 21.99
CA VAL A 288 7.69 33.89 22.07
C VAL A 288 8.71 33.08 21.28
N THR A 289 9.80 32.66 21.91
CA THR A 289 10.72 31.69 21.35
C THR A 289 10.05 30.33 21.46
N HIS A 290 9.61 29.79 20.33
CA HIS A 290 9.37 28.35 20.21
C HIS A 290 10.57 27.65 20.85
N GLY A 291 10.31 26.88 21.92
CA GLY A 291 11.37 26.11 22.56
C GLY A 291 12.08 25.32 21.48
N ASP A 292 13.40 25.44 21.41
CA ASP A 292 14.21 24.78 20.39
C ASP A 292 13.93 23.28 20.48
N VAL A 293 13.25 22.73 19.47
CA VAL A 293 12.86 21.32 19.40
C VAL A 293 13.67 20.67 18.30
N VAL A 294 14.23 19.50 18.60
CA VAL A 294 14.98 18.68 17.66
C VAL A 294 14.05 17.60 17.12
N ARG A 295 13.88 17.57 15.80
CA ARG A 295 13.19 16.49 15.13
C ARG A 295 14.03 15.23 15.21
N MET A 296 13.43 14.12 15.63
CA MET A 296 14.07 12.82 15.73
C MET A 296 13.28 11.77 14.96
N TRP A 297 13.95 11.09 14.03
CA TRP A 297 13.39 10.05 13.18
C TRP A 297 13.62 8.66 13.75
N SER A 298 12.62 7.79 13.60
CA SER A 298 12.71 6.39 14.00
C SER A 298 11.85 5.47 13.14
N ILE A 299 12.24 4.20 13.08
CA ILE A 299 11.42 3.09 12.59
C ILE A 299 10.84 2.35 13.79
N GLY A 300 9.56 2.01 13.71
CA GLY A 300 8.85 1.28 14.75
C GLY A 300 7.69 0.47 14.20
N GLN A 301 7.25 -0.50 14.98
CA GLN A 301 6.13 -1.36 14.66
C GLN A 301 4.85 -0.83 15.31
N TRP A 302 3.75 -0.91 14.59
CA TRP A 302 2.42 -0.73 15.18
C TRP A 302 2.01 -2.00 15.91
N VAL A 303 1.66 -1.86 17.18
CA VAL A 303 1.21 -2.95 18.04
C VAL A 303 -0.20 -2.62 18.49
N GLN A 304 -1.16 -3.47 18.11
CA GLN A 304 -2.55 -3.32 18.51
C GLN A 304 -2.67 -3.25 20.04
N VAL A 305 -3.42 -2.27 20.53
CA VAL A 305 -3.74 -2.07 21.94
C VAL A 305 -5.23 -2.27 22.18
N ASN A 306 -6.06 -1.70 21.33
CA ASN A 306 -7.52 -1.83 21.39
C ASN A 306 -8.09 -2.03 19.98
N PRO A 307 -8.97 -3.02 19.74
CA PRO A 307 -9.43 -4.05 20.68
C PRO A 307 -8.27 -4.95 21.14
N ASP A 308 -8.32 -5.50 22.36
CA ASP A 308 -7.20 -6.30 22.90
C ASP A 308 -7.00 -7.53 22.00
N PRO A 309 -5.81 -7.69 21.37
CA PRO A 309 -5.56 -8.82 20.47
C PRO A 309 -5.56 -10.17 21.20
N LYS A 310 -5.54 -10.20 22.53
CA LYS A 310 -5.59 -11.43 23.33
C LYS A 310 -7.01 -11.84 23.71
N THR A 311 -7.99 -10.99 23.48
CA THR A 311 -9.39 -11.28 23.75
C THR A 311 -10.08 -11.60 22.43
N GLU A 312 -10.71 -12.78 22.35
CA GLU A 312 -11.59 -13.14 21.23
C GLU A 312 -12.98 -12.51 21.38
N ASP A 313 -13.09 -11.41 22.16
CA ASP A 313 -14.36 -10.74 22.39
C ASP A 313 -14.77 -9.95 21.15
N LEU A 314 -15.72 -10.50 20.40
CA LEU A 314 -16.26 -9.87 19.21
C LEU A 314 -16.95 -8.54 19.54
N GLU A 315 -17.48 -8.36 20.76
CA GLU A 315 -18.12 -7.10 21.16
C GLU A 315 -17.10 -5.96 21.19
N ASP A 316 -15.88 -6.19 21.68
CA ASP A 316 -14.81 -5.21 21.68
C ASP A 316 -14.44 -4.76 20.26
N TRP A 317 -14.43 -5.69 19.30
CA TRP A 317 -14.18 -5.37 17.89
C TRP A 317 -15.32 -4.58 17.24
N ILE A 318 -16.57 -4.91 17.55
CA ILE A 318 -17.75 -4.24 16.99
C ILE A 318 -17.91 -2.82 17.55
N LEU A 319 -17.61 -2.64 18.84
CA LEU A 319 -17.77 -1.36 19.54
C LEU A 319 -16.56 -0.44 19.36
N CYS A 320 -15.43 -0.97 18.88
CA CYS A 320 -14.25 -0.17 18.60
C CYS A 320 -14.42 0.67 17.33
N GLU A 321 -14.80 1.94 17.50
CA GLU A 321 -14.94 2.89 16.38
C GLU A 321 -13.64 3.08 15.59
N VAL A 322 -12.48 3.14 16.28
CA VAL A 322 -11.15 3.26 15.67
C VAL A 322 -10.15 2.41 16.45
N PRO A 323 -9.47 1.43 15.81
CA PRO A 323 -8.45 0.64 16.47
C PRO A 323 -7.31 1.51 17.01
N GLU A 324 -6.95 1.28 18.27
CA GLU A 324 -5.80 1.91 18.90
C GLU A 324 -4.57 1.02 18.78
N GLY A 325 -3.44 1.64 18.49
CA GLY A 325 -2.16 0.95 18.52
C GLY A 325 -1.07 1.81 19.11
N SER A 326 -0.12 1.13 19.73
CA SER A 326 1.10 1.71 20.25
C SER A 326 2.20 1.66 19.20
N TYR A 327 3.05 2.69 19.19
CA TYR A 327 4.26 2.71 18.39
C TYR A 327 5.42 2.10 19.18
N ARG A 328 5.75 0.84 18.88
CA ARG A 328 6.94 0.19 19.43
C ARG A 328 8.16 0.60 18.61
N ARG A 329 8.92 1.58 19.11
CA ARG A 329 10.17 2.04 18.49
C ARG A 329 11.19 0.90 18.44
N LEU A 330 11.78 0.66 17.26
CA LEU A 330 12.76 -0.40 17.03
C LEU A 330 14.15 0.18 16.70
N LEU A 331 14.20 1.28 15.95
CA LEU A 331 15.45 1.89 15.51
C LEU A 331 15.35 3.40 15.48
N CYS A 332 16.29 4.09 16.12
CA CYS A 332 16.46 5.55 16.02
C CYS A 332 17.42 5.87 14.87
N LEU A 333 17.04 6.83 14.00
CA LEU A 333 17.80 7.20 12.81
C LEU A 333 18.54 8.55 12.94
N GLY A 334 18.11 9.40 13.88
CA GLY A 334 18.74 10.71 14.11
C GLY A 334 17.85 11.87 13.66
N GLN A 335 18.47 13.00 13.29
CA GLN A 335 17.75 14.26 13.02
C GLN A 335 17.34 14.44 11.56
N ASP A 336 18.10 13.87 10.64
CA ASP A 336 17.89 14.00 9.21
C ASP A 336 16.79 13.05 8.73
N GLU A 337 15.90 13.54 7.86
CA GLU A 337 14.89 12.70 7.22
C GLU A 337 15.57 11.68 6.30
N PRO A 338 15.40 10.37 6.52
CA PRO A 338 15.95 9.38 5.60
C PRO A 338 15.16 9.36 4.28
N SER A 339 15.85 9.12 3.18
CA SER A 339 15.21 8.83 1.90
C SER A 339 14.35 7.55 1.99
N SER A 340 13.38 7.40 1.08
CA SER A 340 12.56 6.18 0.99
C SER A 340 13.43 4.92 0.78
N ARG A 341 14.49 5.06 -0.01
CA ARG A 341 15.52 4.03 -0.20
C ARG A 341 16.18 3.65 1.13
N THR A 342 16.80 4.62 1.81
CA THR A 342 17.58 4.39 3.04
C THR A 342 16.71 3.85 4.17
N ALA A 343 15.49 4.39 4.32
CA ALA A 343 14.55 3.94 5.34
C ALA A 343 14.13 2.48 5.12
N THR A 344 13.87 2.10 3.86
CA THR A 344 13.53 0.71 3.51
C THR A 344 14.70 -0.23 3.73
N ASP A 345 15.93 0.19 3.39
CA ASP A 345 17.14 -0.61 3.63
C ASP A 345 17.34 -0.88 5.13
N HIS A 346 17.11 0.12 5.99
CA HIS A 346 17.15 -0.06 7.45
C HIS A 346 16.06 -1.01 7.96
N LEU A 347 14.83 -0.94 7.44
CA LEU A 347 13.78 -1.87 7.81
C LEU A 347 14.14 -3.31 7.43
N GLN A 348 14.66 -3.53 6.22
CA GLN A 348 15.07 -4.87 5.79
C GLN A 348 16.17 -5.44 6.68
N GLN A 349 17.15 -4.63 7.08
CA GLN A 349 18.19 -5.04 8.03
C GLN A 349 17.58 -5.43 9.39
N LEU A 350 16.62 -4.66 9.90
CA LEU A 350 15.92 -5.01 11.15
C LEU A 350 15.18 -6.35 11.02
N LEU A 351 14.45 -6.56 9.93
CA LEU A 351 13.68 -7.79 9.71
C LEU A 351 14.60 -9.02 9.58
N LEU A 352 15.73 -8.90 8.88
CA LEU A 352 16.73 -9.98 8.78
C LEU A 352 17.36 -10.30 10.15
N SER A 353 17.57 -9.30 11.00
CA SER A 353 18.14 -9.52 12.35
C SER A 353 17.18 -10.16 13.34
N CYS A 354 15.88 -10.12 13.06
CA CYS A 354 14.82 -10.61 13.94
C CYS A 354 14.30 -12.01 13.56
N GLN A 355 14.84 -12.66 12.52
CA GLN A 355 14.46 -14.04 12.19
C GLN A 355 15.09 -15.02 13.21
N PRO A 356 14.30 -15.87 13.88
CA PRO A 356 14.84 -16.97 14.68
C PRO A 356 15.49 -18.01 13.75
N ASP A 357 16.66 -18.52 14.17
CA ASP A 357 17.42 -19.59 13.47
C ASP A 357 16.61 -20.88 13.23
#